data_AF-A0A0L0W8J4-F1
#
_entry.id   AF-A0A0L0W8J4-F1
#
_cell.length_a   1.000
_cell.length_b   1.000
_cell.length_c   1.000
_cell.angle_alpha   90.00
_cell.angle_beta   90.00
_cell.angle_gamma   90.00
#
_symmetry.space_group_name_H-M   'P 1'
#
loop_
_entity.id
_entity.type
_entity.pdbx_description
1 polymer ?
#
loop_
_entity_poly.entity_id
_entity_poly.type
_entity_poly.pdbx_seq_one_letter_code
_entity_poly.pdbx_strand_id
1 'polypeptide(L)' 'MNRLVGRPAPDFSLPTALGNGEDFGQSKLNDYKGKWLVLFFYPLDFTFI' A
#
# COMPACT_ATOMS: atom_id res chain seq x y z
N MET A 1 10.46 13.76 16.55
CA MET A 1 9.85 12.54 15.98
C MET A 1 8.35 12.58 16.26
N ASN A 2 7.51 12.71 15.22
CA ASN A 2 6.06 12.72 15.38
C ASN A 2 5.50 11.32 15.19
N ARG A 3 4.63 10.87 16.10
CA ARG A 3 3.89 9.61 15.99
C ARG A 3 2.74 9.77 14.98
N LEU A 4 2.58 8.81 14.07
CA LEU A 4 1.53 8.81 13.04
C LEU A 4 0.21 8.18 13.50
N VAL A 5 0.22 7.39 14.58
CA VAL A 5 -0.97 6.71 15.12
C VAL A 5 -2.04 7.71 15.54
N GLY A 6 -3.29 7.45 15.17
CA GLY A 6 -4.45 8.28 15.49
C GLY A 6 -4.62 9.51 14.58
N ARG A 7 -3.70 9.73 13.64
CA ARG A 7 -3.82 10.76 12.59
C ARG A 7 -4.37 10.12 11.31
N PRO A 8 -4.94 10.91 10.38
CA PRO A 8 -5.22 10.42 9.04
C PRO A 8 -3.97 9.80 8.40
N ALA A 9 -4.14 8.66 7.74
CA ALA A 9 -3.05 8.04 7.00
C ALA A 9 -2.52 9.00 5.92
N PRO A 10 -1.19 9.07 5.71
CA PRO A 10 -0.63 9.85 4.60
C PRO A 10 -1.20 9.38 3.27
N ASP A 11 -1.57 10.33 2.42
CA ASP A 11 -2.08 10.01 1.09
C ASP A 11 -1.01 9.31 0.23
N PHE A 12 -1.44 8.41 -0.64
CA PHE A 12 -0.57 7.73 -1.59
C PHE A 12 -1.28 7.48 -2.91
N SER A 13 -0.48 7.45 -3.97
CA SER A 13 -0.87 6.99 -5.31
C SER A 13 0.35 6.28 -5.91
N LEU A 14 0.33 4.96 -5.91
CA LEU A 14 1.48 4.13 -6.26
C LEU A 14 1.16 3.20 -7.44
N PRO A 15 2.15 2.91 -8.31
CA PRO A 15 2.05 1.78 -9.23
C PRO A 15 1.87 0.47 -8.48
N THR A 16 1.02 -0.42 -8.98
CA THR A 16 0.67 -1.69 -8.34
C THR A 16 0.65 -2.81 -9.38
N ALA A 17 1.14 -3.99 -9.02
CA ALA A 17 0.84 -5.22 -9.76
C ALA A 17 -0.59 -5.66 -9.44
N LEU A 18 -1.42 -5.87 -10.46
CA LEU A 18 -2.80 -6.28 -10.26
C LEU A 18 -2.88 -7.75 -9.80
N GLY A 19 -3.98 -8.10 -9.15
CA GLY A 19 -4.18 -9.44 -8.57
C GLY A 19 -4.23 -10.58 -9.60
N ASN A 20 -4.30 -10.28 -10.89
CA ASN A 20 -4.17 -11.27 -11.98
C ASN A 20 -2.71 -11.63 -12.27
N GLY A 21 -1.73 -10.86 -11.77
CA GLY A 21 -0.30 -11.12 -11.97
C GLY A 21 0.23 -10.81 -13.37
N GLU A 22 -0.62 -10.32 -14.27
CA GLU A 22 -0.26 -10.06 -15.68
C GLU A 22 -0.17 -8.57 -15.99
N ASP A 23 -0.94 -7.75 -15.28
CA ASP A 23 -1.06 -6.31 -15.57
C ASP A 23 -0.58 -5.41 -14.43
N PHE A 24 -0.24 -4.18 -14.81
CA PHE A 24 0.05 -3.09 -13.88
C PHE A 24 -1.11 -2.11 -13.83
N GLY A 25 -1.32 -1.55 -12.65
CA GLY A 25 -2.31 -0.51 -12.41
C GLY A 25 -1.80 0.54 -11.43
N GLN A 26 -2.74 1.30 -10.88
CA GLN A 26 -2.48 2.32 -9.88
C GLN A 26 -3.38 2.05 -8.67
N SER A 27 -2.80 2.18 -7.47
CA SER A 27 -3.52 2.07 -6.20
C SER A 27 -3.42 3.39 -5.44
N LYS A 28 -4.57 3.93 -5.02
CA LYS A 28 -4.67 5.16 -4.23
C LYS A 28 -5.30 4.85 -2.87
N LEU A 29 -4.90 5.61 -1.85
CA LEU A 29 -5.51 5.47 -0.51
C LEU A 29 -7.05 5.60 -0.57
N ASN A 30 -7.53 6.51 -1.42
CA ASN A 30 -8.96 6.79 -1.59
C ASN A 30 -9.76 5.59 -2.12
N ASP A 31 -9.14 4.67 -2.86
CA ASP A 31 -9.80 3.49 -3.44
C ASP A 31 -10.30 2.52 -2.36
N TYR A 32 -9.75 2.62 -1.13
CA TYR A 32 -10.08 1.76 0.01
C TYR A 32 -11.05 2.39 1.01
N LYS A 33 -11.63 3.57 0.71
CA LYS A 33 -12.60 4.22 1.61
C LYS A 33 -13.79 3.31 1.91
N GLY A 34 -14.24 3.37 3.17
CA GLY A 34 -15.36 2.56 3.67
C GLY A 34 -14.99 1.11 4.01
N LYS A 35 -13.70 0.74 3.91
CA LYS A 35 -13.17 -0.56 4.30
C LYS A 35 -11.96 -0.39 5.22
N TRP A 36 -11.67 -1.41 6.02
CA TRP A 36 -10.38 -1.48 6.70
C TRP A 36 -9.27 -1.76 5.69
N LEU A 37 -8.18 -1.01 5.78
CA LEU A 37 -6.97 -1.19 4.98
C LEU A 37 -5.79 -1.53 5.88
N VAL A 38 -5.11 -2.63 5.57
CA VAL A 38 -3.84 -3.01 6.20
C VAL A 38 -2.74 -2.77 5.18
N LEU A 39 -1.82 -1.85 5.49
CA LEU A 39 -0.64 -1.54 4.67
C LEU A 39 0.61 -2.06 5.40
N PHE A 40 1.37 -2.92 4.73
CA PHE A 40 2.62 -3.46 5.25
C PHE A 40 3.77 -3.13 4.30
N PHE A 41 4.95 -2.89 4.86
CA PHE A 41 6.18 -2.73 4.11
C PHE A 41 7.04 -3.96 4.36
N TYR A 42 7.69 -4.46 3.31
CA TYR A 42 8.65 -5.55 3.40
C TYR A 42 9.97 -5.14 2.72
N PRO A 43 11.11 -5.76 3.07
CA PRO A 43 12.42 -5.21 2.72
C PRO A 43 12.74 -5.24 1.22
N LEU A 44 12.54 -6.39 0.56
CA LEU A 44 12.86 -6.57 -0.84
C LEU A 44 12.24 -7.86 -1.39
N ASP A 45 11.88 -7.86 -2.67
CA ASP A 45 11.51 -9.07 -3.42
C ASP A 45 12.72 -10.00 -3.61
N PHE A 46 12.48 -11.32 -3.72
CA PHE A 46 13.48 -12.33 -4.08
C PHE A 46 14.77 -12.31 -3.23
N THR A 47 14.62 -12.20 -1.92
CA THR A 47 15.76 -12.34 -1.01
C THR A 47 16.15 -13.80 -0.82
N PHE A 48 17.45 -14.05 -0.62
CA PHE A 48 17.95 -15.35 -0.17
C PHE A 48 17.76 -15.44 1.35
N ILE A 49 17.03 -16.46 1.80
CA ILE A 49 16.86 -16.83 3.21
C ILE A 49 17.74 -18.01 3.57
#